data_AF-A0A8I6YHB8-F1
#
_entry.id   AF-A0A8I6YHB8-F1
#
_cell.length_a   1.000
_cell.length_b   1.000
_cell.length_c   1.000
_cell.angle_alpha   90.00
_cell.angle_beta   90.00
_cell.angle_gamma   90.00
#
_symmetry.space_group_name_H-M   'P 1'
#
loop_
_entity.id
_entity.type
_entity.pdbx_description
1 polymer ?
#
loop_
_entity_poly.entity_id
_entity_poly.type
_entity_poly.pdbx_seq_one_letter_code
_entity_poly.pdbx_strand_id
1 'polypeptide(L)'
;MDSPSGGIEGFGFRVISPSPAPATRERDLQPPSSRRRSISPFRRPGMKRAAPSEEPVELSSGDDASSDSDDEAGNGKGENSFRLPMSSKSTAPAKGALIRRAEMYQEYMKHIPIPDHCSSLIPSTSWLGLGRSVKQLYEQPLHYLTNILLRQWDQQRVGSDNEHQPLDAIIHPMKAQALIWATEEIHRLTTSSDYLGKLWAKDPMYHAYIDPVFPSLKLH
;
A
#
# COMPACT_ATOMS: atom_id res chain seq x y z
N MET A 1 29.13 -65.27 -1.56
CA MET A 1 28.65 -64.18 -0.70
C MET A 1 28.90 -62.86 -1.41
N ASP A 2 27.95 -62.13 -1.95
CA ASP A 2 26.64 -62.39 -2.55
C ASP A 2 26.32 -61.07 -3.27
N SER A 3 25.78 -61.14 -4.48
CA SER A 3 24.85 -60.10 -4.96
C SER A 3 23.45 -60.60 -4.65
N PRO A 4 22.51 -59.72 -4.28
CA PRO A 4 21.54 -59.19 -5.28
C PRO A 4 21.24 -57.69 -5.05
N SER A 5 20.95 -56.89 -6.08
CA SER A 5 19.81 -56.86 -7.02
C SER A 5 18.61 -56.09 -6.48
N GLY A 6 18.06 -55.24 -7.34
CA GLY A 6 17.16 -54.13 -7.03
C GLY A 6 15.73 -54.51 -6.68
N GLY A 7 15.00 -53.49 -6.21
CA GLY A 7 13.57 -53.56 -5.89
C GLY A 7 13.03 -52.16 -5.61
N ILE A 8 12.64 -51.45 -6.67
CA ILE A 8 11.82 -50.23 -6.60
C ILE A 8 10.38 -50.68 -6.43
N GLU A 9 9.87 -50.64 -5.20
CA GLU A 9 8.45 -50.86 -4.94
C GLU A 9 7.71 -49.51 -5.00
N GLY A 10 6.78 -49.45 -5.97
CA GLY A 10 5.91 -48.31 -6.19
C GLY A 10 4.96 -48.11 -5.01
N PHE A 11 4.93 -46.88 -4.50
CA PHE A 11 3.85 -46.42 -3.65
C PHE A 11 2.56 -46.33 -4.47
N GLY A 12 1.71 -47.34 -4.32
CA GLY A 12 0.37 -47.36 -4.86
C GLY A 12 -0.46 -46.19 -4.31
N PHE A 13 -0.81 -45.25 -5.19
CA PHE A 13 -1.76 -44.19 -4.89
C PHE A 13 -3.16 -44.80 -4.84
N ARG A 14 -3.66 -45.11 -3.63
CA ARG A 14 -5.03 -45.58 -3.44
C ARG A 14 -5.98 -44.40 -3.63
N VAL A 15 -6.61 -44.33 -4.80
CA VAL A 15 -7.70 -43.39 -5.09
C VAL A 15 -8.85 -43.70 -4.13
N ILE A 16 -9.10 -42.80 -3.19
CA ILE A 16 -10.27 -42.87 -2.31
C ILE A 16 -11.44 -42.25 -3.09
N SER A 17 -12.36 -43.10 -3.55
CA SER A 17 -13.63 -42.64 -4.11
C SER A 17 -14.44 -41.90 -3.04
N PRO A 18 -15.05 -40.73 -3.33
CA PRO A 18 -15.92 -40.06 -2.38
C PRO A 18 -17.23 -40.84 -2.20
N SER A 19 -17.57 -41.08 -0.94
CA SER A 19 -18.86 -41.65 -0.53
C SER A 19 -20.01 -40.69 -0.90
N PRO A 20 -21.14 -41.17 -1.45
CA PRO A 20 -22.29 -40.32 -1.71
C PRO A 20 -22.95 -39.89 -0.39
N ALA A 21 -23.27 -38.59 -0.29
CA ALA A 21 -23.98 -38.00 0.85
C ALA A 21 -25.47 -38.42 0.85
N PRO A 22 -26.11 -38.57 2.03
CA PRO A 22 -27.52 -38.93 2.11
C PRO A 22 -28.43 -37.76 1.69
N ALA A 23 -29.45 -38.11 0.90
CA ALA A 23 -30.46 -37.20 0.36
C ALA A 23 -31.15 -36.39 1.47
N THR A 24 -31.05 -35.07 1.39
CA THR A 24 -31.80 -34.15 2.25
C THR A 24 -33.18 -33.94 1.64
N ARG A 25 -34.19 -34.39 2.39
CA ARG A 25 -35.63 -34.24 2.12
C ARG A 25 -35.98 -32.76 1.90
N GLU A 26 -36.38 -32.41 0.68
CA GLU A 26 -37.03 -31.15 0.37
C GLU A 26 -38.23 -30.94 1.31
N ARG A 27 -38.25 -29.81 1.99
CA ARG A 27 -39.46 -29.27 2.64
C ARG A 27 -39.88 -28.08 1.82
N ASP A 28 -41.06 -28.20 1.22
CA ASP A 28 -41.78 -27.14 0.50
C ASP A 28 -41.80 -25.84 1.30
N LEU A 29 -41.08 -24.83 0.80
CA LEU A 29 -41.21 -23.45 1.25
C LEU A 29 -42.22 -22.75 0.35
N GLN A 30 -43.45 -22.68 0.83
CA GLN A 30 -44.52 -21.88 0.25
C GLN A 30 -44.16 -20.38 0.36
N PRO A 31 -44.24 -19.58 -0.72
CA PRO A 31 -43.84 -18.18 -0.68
C PRO A 31 -44.89 -17.31 0.04
N PRO A 32 -44.50 -16.37 0.91
CA PRO A 32 -45.44 -15.44 1.50
C PRO A 32 -45.95 -14.43 0.47
N SER A 33 -47.26 -14.23 0.54
CA SER A 33 -48.11 -13.41 -0.31
C SER A 33 -47.71 -11.93 -0.34
N SER A 34 -47.70 -11.38 -1.55
CA SER A 34 -47.41 -9.98 -1.85
C SER A 34 -48.40 -9.02 -1.18
N ARG A 35 -47.98 -8.32 -0.13
CA ARG A 35 -48.67 -7.10 0.32
C ARG A 35 -48.20 -5.92 -0.53
N ARG A 36 -48.96 -5.59 -1.57
CA ARG A 36 -48.92 -4.30 -2.25
C ARG A 36 -49.22 -3.20 -1.23
N ARG A 37 -48.23 -2.36 -0.90
CA ARG A 37 -48.51 -1.03 -0.36
C ARG A 37 -48.76 -0.09 -1.53
N SER A 38 -49.98 0.40 -1.63
CA SER A 38 -50.42 1.50 -2.47
C SER A 38 -49.70 2.79 -2.05
N ILE A 39 -48.87 3.35 -2.94
CA ILE A 39 -48.35 4.71 -2.82
C ILE A 39 -49.15 5.57 -3.81
N SER A 40 -49.91 6.53 -3.30
CA SER A 40 -50.56 7.57 -4.09
C SER A 40 -49.57 8.69 -4.45
N PRO A 41 -49.78 9.42 -5.56
CA PRO A 41 -48.79 10.33 -6.11
C PRO A 41 -48.98 11.80 -5.68
N PHE A 42 -47.84 12.51 -5.67
CA PHE A 42 -47.64 13.94 -5.93
C PHE A 42 -48.39 15.01 -5.10
N ARG A 43 -47.59 15.83 -4.39
CA ARG A 43 -47.72 17.29 -4.39
C ARG A 43 -46.33 17.94 -4.23
N ARG A 44 -45.88 18.65 -5.27
CA ARG A 44 -44.84 19.69 -5.20
C ARG A 44 -45.50 21.05 -5.31
N PRO A 45 -45.12 22.00 -4.45
CA PRO A 45 -44.87 23.39 -4.86
C PRO A 45 -43.38 23.69 -4.56
N GLY A 46 -42.57 24.33 -5.38
CA GLY A 46 -42.84 25.51 -6.19
C GLY A 46 -41.91 26.64 -5.71
N MET A 47 -40.77 26.78 -6.39
CA MET A 47 -39.96 28.00 -6.62
C MET A 47 -39.38 28.75 -5.41
N LYS A 48 -38.04 28.77 -5.26
CA LYS A 48 -37.23 29.98 -4.97
C LYS A 48 -35.83 29.82 -5.56
N ARG A 49 -35.51 30.70 -6.50
CA ARG A 49 -34.24 30.87 -7.22
C ARG A 49 -33.21 31.46 -6.25
N ALA A 50 -32.04 30.84 -6.10
CA ALA A 50 -30.88 31.45 -5.45
C ALA A 50 -29.79 31.61 -6.54
N ALA A 51 -29.41 32.85 -6.79
CA ALA A 51 -28.40 33.24 -7.75
C ALA A 51 -26.98 32.94 -7.21
N PRO A 52 -26.03 32.49 -8.03
CA PRO A 52 -24.62 32.58 -7.72
C PRO A 52 -24.10 33.98 -8.07
N SER A 53 -23.47 34.66 -7.11
CA SER A 53 -22.64 35.83 -7.36
C SER A 53 -21.26 35.35 -7.82
N GLU A 54 -20.90 35.69 -9.06
CA GLU A 54 -19.55 35.56 -9.60
C GLU A 54 -18.74 36.79 -9.20
N GLU A 55 -17.61 36.61 -8.53
CA GLU A 55 -16.58 37.64 -8.38
C GLU A 55 -15.51 37.41 -9.45
N PRO A 56 -15.17 38.41 -10.27
CA PRO A 56 -14.08 38.31 -11.23
C PRO A 56 -12.73 38.49 -10.52
N VAL A 57 -11.82 37.57 -10.82
CA VAL A 57 -10.39 37.64 -10.51
C VAL A 57 -9.74 38.80 -11.28
N GLU A 58 -9.17 39.76 -10.56
CA GLU A 58 -8.27 40.76 -11.13
C GLU A 58 -6.91 40.16 -11.46
N LEU A 59 -6.47 40.42 -12.68
CA LEU A 59 -5.13 40.20 -13.21
C LEU A 59 -4.19 41.26 -12.63
N SER A 60 -3.07 40.83 -12.04
CA SER A 60 -1.95 41.73 -11.77
C SER A 60 -0.68 41.15 -12.42
N SER A 61 -0.12 41.96 -13.32
CA SER A 61 1.16 41.80 -14.01
C SER A 61 2.33 42.25 -13.15
N GLY A 62 3.46 41.56 -13.30
CA GLY A 62 4.80 42.01 -12.88
C GLY A 62 5.67 40.78 -12.62
N ASP A 63 6.92 40.67 -13.05
CA ASP A 63 7.80 41.55 -13.82
C ASP A 63 9.02 40.67 -14.13
N ASP A 64 9.45 40.70 -15.40
CA ASP A 64 10.61 39.96 -15.89
C ASP A 64 11.91 40.50 -15.28
N ALA A 65 12.73 39.61 -14.72
CA ALA A 65 14.13 39.89 -14.47
C ALA A 65 14.99 38.74 -15.01
N SER A 66 15.37 38.86 -16.28
CA SER A 66 16.48 38.12 -16.88
C SER A 66 17.79 38.58 -16.25
N SER A 67 18.49 37.68 -15.55
CA SER A 67 19.88 37.91 -15.16
C SER A 67 20.77 37.16 -16.13
N ASP A 68 21.29 37.90 -17.10
CA ASP A 68 22.36 37.48 -18.01
C ASP A 68 23.69 37.76 -17.30
N SER A 69 24.54 36.74 -17.15
CA SER A 69 25.91 36.94 -16.69
C SER A 69 26.82 36.18 -17.63
N ASP A 70 27.41 36.95 -18.55
CA ASP A 70 28.37 36.51 -19.55
C ASP A 70 29.62 35.89 -18.92
N ASP A 71 30.05 34.79 -19.53
CA ASP A 71 31.31 34.10 -19.31
C ASP A 71 32.50 34.94 -19.81
N GLU A 72 33.42 35.32 -18.92
CA GLU A 72 34.73 35.84 -19.31
C GLU A 72 35.79 34.75 -19.32
N ALA A 73 36.20 34.37 -20.54
CA ALA A 73 37.26 33.43 -20.83
C ALA A 73 38.64 34.10 -20.75
N GLY A 74 39.21 34.12 -19.54
CA GLY A 74 40.61 34.52 -19.29
C GLY A 74 41.58 33.35 -19.35
N ASN A 75 42.25 33.19 -20.49
CA ASN A 75 43.34 32.26 -20.77
C ASN A 75 44.54 32.43 -19.81
N GLY A 76 44.90 31.38 -19.07
CA GLY A 76 46.09 31.32 -18.22
C GLY A 76 46.69 29.91 -18.18
N LYS A 77 47.75 29.70 -18.97
CA LYS A 77 48.63 28.52 -18.95
C LYS A 77 49.23 28.32 -17.55
N GLY A 78 49.03 27.13 -16.97
CA GLY A 78 49.67 26.71 -15.74
C GLY A 78 49.79 25.20 -15.69
N GLU A 79 50.96 24.69 -16.05
CA GLU A 79 51.32 23.29 -15.98
C GLU A 79 51.43 22.86 -14.50
N ASN A 80 50.53 21.99 -14.05
CA ASN A 80 50.79 21.12 -12.92
C ASN A 80 49.99 19.82 -13.05
N SER A 81 50.73 18.74 -13.20
CA SER A 81 50.25 17.37 -13.07
C SER A 81 49.78 17.12 -11.64
N PHE A 82 48.56 17.54 -11.32
CA PHE A 82 47.78 16.95 -10.23
C PHE A 82 46.59 16.26 -10.86
N ARG A 83 46.84 15.02 -11.32
CA ARG A 83 45.79 14.05 -11.59
C ARG A 83 45.03 13.86 -10.28
N LEU A 84 43.94 14.61 -10.12
CA LEU A 84 43.00 14.40 -9.04
C LEU A 84 42.66 12.91 -9.07
N PRO A 85 42.85 12.16 -7.96
CA PRO A 85 42.35 10.82 -7.93
C PRO A 85 40.85 10.96 -8.20
N MET A 86 40.38 10.35 -9.28
CA MET A 86 38.96 10.02 -9.44
C MET A 86 38.60 9.34 -8.14
N SER A 87 38.02 10.12 -7.23
CA SER A 87 37.56 9.65 -5.95
C SER A 87 36.45 8.69 -6.32
N SER A 88 36.79 7.41 -6.37
CA SER A 88 35.84 6.32 -6.30
C SER A 88 34.97 6.68 -5.10
N LYS A 89 33.81 7.26 -5.38
CA LYS A 89 32.89 7.78 -4.37
C LYS A 89 32.77 6.71 -3.30
N SER A 90 33.36 6.98 -2.15
CA SER A 90 33.25 6.10 -1.00
C SER A 90 31.75 6.02 -0.71
N THR A 91 31.15 4.89 -1.08
CA THR A 91 29.75 4.59 -0.81
C THR A 91 29.56 4.17 0.65
N ALA A 92 30.65 3.94 1.39
CA ALA A 92 30.65 3.55 2.79
C ALA A 92 29.93 4.55 3.73
N PRO A 93 30.19 5.87 3.71
CA PRO A 93 29.47 6.81 4.58
C PRO A 93 27.98 6.89 4.25
N ALA A 94 27.60 6.84 2.97
CA ALA A 94 26.20 6.86 2.55
C ALA A 94 25.45 5.56 2.94
N LYS A 95 26.10 4.41 2.76
CA LYS A 95 25.55 3.11 3.17
C LYS A 95 25.40 3.01 4.68
N GLY A 96 26.39 3.49 5.44
CA GLY A 96 26.31 3.55 6.90
C GLY A 96 25.20 4.47 7.41
N ALA A 97 24.94 5.59 6.72
CA ALA A 97 23.84 6.49 7.06
C ALA A 97 22.47 5.84 6.85
N LEU A 98 22.28 5.08 5.77
CA LEU A 98 21.02 4.37 5.51
C LEU A 98 20.74 3.26 6.53
N ILE A 99 21.76 2.50 6.94
CA ILE A 99 21.61 1.46 7.96
C ILE A 99 21.14 2.07 9.29
N ARG A 100 21.80 3.15 9.77
CA ARG A 100 21.36 3.85 10.99
C ARG A 100 19.93 4.40 10.89
N ARG A 101 19.55 4.91 9.72
CA ARG A 101 18.17 5.37 9.49
C ARG A 101 17.17 4.22 9.56
N ALA A 102 17.51 3.08 8.96
CA ALA A 102 16.68 1.89 8.98
C ALA A 102 16.56 1.29 10.39
N GLU A 103 17.62 1.36 11.20
CA GLU A 103 17.58 0.98 12.62
C GLU A 103 16.58 1.86 13.40
N MET A 104 16.71 3.18 13.32
CA MET A 104 15.78 4.09 14.01
C MET A 104 14.33 3.88 13.55
N TYR A 105 14.12 3.70 12.24
CA TYR A 105 12.80 3.46 11.68
C TYR A 105 12.19 2.14 12.17
N GLN A 106 12.94 1.04 12.10
CA GLN A 106 12.44 -0.26 12.52
C GLN A 106 12.14 -0.26 14.02
N GLU A 107 13.00 0.36 14.84
CA GLU A 107 12.78 0.46 16.28
C GLU A 107 11.52 1.26 16.59
N TYR A 108 11.33 2.40 15.92
CA TYR A 108 10.09 3.18 16.02
C TYR A 108 8.85 2.35 15.66
N MET A 109 8.85 1.67 14.52
CA MET A 109 7.69 0.90 14.04
C MET A 109 7.35 -0.29 14.95
N LYS A 110 8.33 -0.91 15.60
CA LYS A 110 8.13 -2.02 16.55
C LYS A 110 7.31 -1.62 17.77
N HIS A 111 7.44 -0.37 18.23
CA HIS A 111 6.74 0.11 19.43
C HIS A 111 5.29 0.51 19.17
N ILE A 112 4.84 0.54 17.92
CA ILE A 112 3.46 0.89 17.59
C ILE A 112 2.60 -0.38 17.69
N PRO A 113 1.65 -0.46 18.63
CA PRO A 113 0.80 -1.64 18.79
C PRO A 113 -0.18 -1.77 17.62
N ILE A 114 -0.54 -3.01 17.27
CA ILE A 114 -1.65 -3.27 16.33
C ILE A 114 -2.97 -2.93 17.05
N PRO A 115 -3.94 -2.25 16.40
CA PRO A 115 -5.22 -1.95 17.03
C PRO A 115 -6.02 -3.21 17.40
N ASP A 116 -6.38 -3.34 18.68
CA ASP A 116 -7.09 -4.52 19.23
C ASP A 116 -8.50 -4.72 18.66
N HIS A 117 -9.13 -3.65 18.19
CA HIS A 117 -10.51 -3.66 17.73
C HIS A 117 -10.63 -3.05 16.33
N CYS A 118 -10.64 -3.92 15.33
CA CYS A 118 -10.85 -3.55 13.93
C CYS A 118 -12.28 -3.84 13.49
N SER A 119 -13.27 -3.09 14.01
CA SER A 119 -14.70 -3.32 13.75
C SER A 119 -15.33 -2.40 12.70
N SER A 120 -14.63 -1.35 12.26
CA SER A 120 -15.15 -0.42 11.27
C SER A 120 -15.12 -1.05 9.88
N LEU A 121 -16.22 -0.96 9.15
CA LEU A 121 -16.28 -1.37 7.75
C LEU A 121 -15.80 -0.21 6.90
N ILE A 122 -14.65 -0.36 6.24
CA ILE A 122 -14.04 0.66 5.39
C ILE A 122 -14.21 0.26 3.91
N PRO A 123 -15.18 0.84 3.18
CA PRO A 123 -15.28 0.66 1.73
C PRO A 123 -14.05 1.25 1.05
N SER A 124 -13.56 0.57 0.00
CA SER A 124 -12.42 1.04 -0.78
C SER A 124 -12.41 0.41 -2.17
N THR A 125 -11.94 1.19 -3.14
CA THR A 125 -11.78 0.74 -4.53
C THR A 125 -10.39 0.14 -4.81
N SER A 126 -9.41 0.37 -3.93
CA SER A 126 -8.00 -0.05 -4.08
C SER A 126 -7.33 -0.40 -2.76
N TRP A 127 -6.19 -1.09 -2.81
CA TRP A 127 -5.38 -1.43 -1.64
C TRP A 127 -4.70 -0.20 -1.05
N LEU A 128 -4.13 0.66 -1.90
CA LEU A 128 -3.59 1.95 -1.47
C LEU A 128 -4.66 2.86 -0.87
N GLY A 129 -5.87 2.87 -1.44
CA GLY A 129 -7.01 3.59 -0.88
C GLY A 129 -7.36 3.08 0.53
N LEU A 130 -7.46 1.76 0.69
CA LEU A 130 -7.76 1.14 1.99
C LEU A 130 -6.65 1.44 3.00
N GLY A 131 -5.38 1.35 2.60
CA GLY A 131 -4.24 1.70 3.44
C GLY A 131 -4.29 3.15 3.94
N ARG A 132 -4.68 4.12 3.10
CA ARG A 132 -4.86 5.52 3.52
C ARG A 132 -5.98 5.66 4.55
N SER A 133 -7.13 5.02 4.30
CA SER A 133 -8.27 5.07 5.21
C SER A 133 -7.96 4.43 6.56
N VAL A 134 -7.22 3.32 6.59
CA VAL A 134 -6.75 2.68 7.83
C VAL A 134 -5.83 3.61 8.61
N LYS A 135 -4.84 4.25 7.96
CA LYS A 135 -3.96 5.21 8.63
C LYS A 135 -4.71 6.38 9.26
N GLN A 136 -5.70 6.90 8.54
CA GLN A 136 -6.54 8.01 9.02
C GLN A 136 -7.43 7.58 10.18
N LEU A 137 -8.08 6.42 10.08
CA LEU A 137 -9.03 5.96 11.08
C LEU A 137 -8.36 5.56 12.40
N TYR A 138 -7.21 4.88 12.32
CA TYR A 138 -6.49 4.37 13.49
C TYR A 138 -5.36 5.29 13.96
N GLU A 139 -5.15 6.41 13.27
CA GLU A 139 -4.09 7.39 13.54
C GLU A 139 -2.69 6.73 13.70
N GLN A 140 -2.42 5.74 12.87
CA GLN A 140 -1.17 4.99 12.88
C GLN A 140 -0.52 4.94 11.49
N PRO A 141 0.81 4.99 11.41
CA PRO A 141 1.52 4.75 10.16
C PRO A 141 1.43 3.26 9.80
N LEU A 142 1.57 2.96 8.50
CA LEU A 142 1.87 1.62 8.04
C LEU A 142 3.36 1.50 7.74
N HIS A 143 3.87 0.28 7.89
CA HIS A 143 5.25 -0.03 7.62
C HIS A 143 5.59 0.18 6.14
N TYR A 144 6.83 0.54 5.86
CA TYR A 144 7.39 0.76 4.52
C TYR A 144 7.11 -0.43 3.59
N LEU A 145 7.35 -1.65 4.07
CA LEU A 145 7.08 -2.88 3.34
C LEU A 145 5.58 -3.09 3.08
N THR A 146 4.73 -2.72 4.02
CA THR A 146 3.26 -2.78 3.84
C THR A 146 2.83 -1.80 2.76
N ASN A 147 3.31 -0.55 2.81
CA ASN A 147 3.00 0.45 1.79
C ASN A 147 3.42 0.01 0.38
N ILE A 148 4.59 -0.61 0.24
CA ILE A 148 5.05 -1.19 -1.03
C ILE A 148 4.14 -2.34 -1.47
N LEU A 149 3.79 -3.25 -0.56
CA LEU A 149 2.97 -4.40 -0.89
C LEU A 149 1.57 -3.99 -1.37
N LEU A 150 0.94 -3.01 -0.70
CA LEU A 150 -0.36 -2.48 -1.14
C LEU A 150 -0.28 -1.89 -2.55
N ARG A 151 0.79 -1.16 -2.87
CA ARG A 151 1.03 -0.68 -4.23
C ARG A 151 1.19 -1.82 -5.22
N GLN A 152 1.96 -2.85 -4.87
CA GLN A 152 2.16 -4.01 -5.74
C GLN A 152 0.85 -4.75 -6.01
N TRP A 153 0.01 -4.95 -5.00
CA TRP A 153 -1.31 -5.55 -5.19
C TRP A 153 -2.23 -4.73 -6.09
N ASP A 154 -2.20 -3.40 -5.99
CA ASP A 154 -2.93 -2.55 -6.94
C ASP A 154 -2.40 -2.69 -8.37
N GLN A 155 -1.07 -2.73 -8.54
CA GLN A 155 -0.44 -2.89 -9.85
C GLN A 155 -0.76 -4.26 -10.49
N GLN A 156 -0.82 -5.32 -9.67
CA GLN A 156 -1.15 -6.67 -10.14
C GLN A 156 -2.60 -6.81 -10.65
N ARG A 157 -3.48 -5.86 -10.31
CA ARG A 157 -4.86 -5.86 -10.82
C ARG A 157 -4.99 -5.33 -12.24
N VAL A 158 -4.01 -4.55 -12.71
CA VAL A 158 -4.02 -3.98 -14.06
C VAL A 158 -3.91 -5.10 -15.09
N GLY A 159 -4.82 -5.11 -16.07
CA GLY A 159 -4.92 -6.15 -17.10
C GLY A 159 -5.68 -7.41 -16.66
N SER A 160 -6.27 -7.45 -15.46
CA SER A 160 -7.10 -8.57 -14.99
C SER A 160 -8.58 -8.36 -15.34
N ASP A 161 -9.36 -9.45 -15.38
CA ASP A 161 -10.81 -9.38 -15.61
C ASP A 161 -11.57 -8.52 -14.59
N ASN A 162 -11.01 -8.36 -13.38
CA ASN A 162 -11.60 -7.59 -12.28
C ASN A 162 -10.93 -6.22 -12.09
N GLU A 163 -10.16 -5.72 -13.06
CA GLU A 163 -9.46 -4.43 -12.98
C GLU A 163 -10.41 -3.28 -12.64
N HIS A 164 -11.57 -3.23 -13.30
CA HIS A 164 -12.53 -2.12 -13.18
C HIS A 164 -13.47 -2.23 -11.97
N GLN A 165 -13.51 -3.40 -11.31
CA GLN A 165 -14.37 -3.57 -10.15
C GLN A 165 -13.73 -2.89 -8.93
N PRO A 166 -14.50 -2.32 -8.00
CA PRO A 166 -13.93 -1.79 -6.77
C PRO A 166 -13.44 -2.95 -5.88
N LEU A 167 -12.36 -2.73 -5.12
CA LEU A 167 -11.74 -3.76 -4.29
C LEU A 167 -12.75 -4.41 -3.32
N ASP A 168 -13.61 -3.61 -2.71
CA ASP A 168 -14.65 -4.06 -1.77
C ASP A 168 -15.78 -4.89 -2.40
N ALA A 169 -15.93 -4.88 -3.72
CA ALA A 169 -16.81 -5.82 -4.43
C ALA A 169 -16.15 -7.19 -4.69
N ILE A 170 -14.82 -7.24 -4.73
CA ILE A 170 -14.05 -8.47 -4.97
C ILE A 170 -13.74 -9.16 -3.63
N ILE A 171 -13.30 -8.37 -2.64
CA ILE A 171 -12.86 -8.85 -1.33
C ILE A 171 -13.65 -8.11 -0.26
N HIS A 172 -14.31 -8.88 0.61
CA HIS A 172 -15.06 -8.31 1.72
C HIS A 172 -14.17 -7.37 2.58
N PRO A 173 -14.59 -6.12 2.85
CA PRO A 173 -13.75 -5.09 3.50
C PRO A 173 -13.06 -5.56 4.79
N MET A 174 -13.79 -6.26 5.65
CA MET A 174 -13.23 -6.78 6.91
C MET A 174 -12.08 -7.78 6.69
N LYS A 175 -12.14 -8.60 5.64
CA LYS A 175 -11.06 -9.54 5.29
C LYS A 175 -9.85 -8.79 4.74
N ALA A 176 -10.08 -7.79 3.89
CA ALA A 176 -9.02 -6.95 3.36
C ALA A 176 -8.30 -6.19 4.49
N GLN A 177 -9.04 -5.60 5.43
CA GLN A 177 -8.47 -4.93 6.59
C GLN A 177 -7.71 -5.89 7.51
N ALA A 178 -8.26 -7.07 7.80
CA ALA A 178 -7.57 -8.09 8.59
C ALA A 178 -6.25 -8.53 7.94
N LEU A 179 -6.22 -8.67 6.60
CA LEU A 179 -5.01 -9.00 5.86
C LEU A 179 -3.93 -7.91 5.99
N ILE A 180 -4.33 -6.63 5.92
CA ILE A 180 -3.40 -5.51 6.13
C ILE A 180 -2.79 -5.60 7.53
N TRP A 181 -3.60 -5.76 8.57
CA TRP A 181 -3.10 -5.78 9.95
C TRP A 181 -2.23 -6.99 10.26
N ALA A 182 -2.59 -8.18 9.78
CA ALA A 182 -1.75 -9.37 9.92
C ALA A 182 -0.39 -9.19 9.24
N THR A 183 -0.38 -8.58 8.04
CA THR A 183 0.86 -8.31 7.31
C THR A 183 1.69 -7.21 7.99
N GLU A 184 1.03 -6.16 8.49
CA GLU A 184 1.64 -5.07 9.22
C GLU A 184 2.32 -5.56 10.50
N GLU A 185 1.68 -6.46 11.25
CA GLU A 185 2.25 -7.08 12.44
C GLU A 185 3.55 -7.84 12.13
N ILE A 186 3.54 -8.66 11.08
CA ILE A 186 4.73 -9.36 10.60
C ILE A 186 5.84 -8.36 10.29
N HIS A 187 5.54 -7.31 9.52
CA HIS A 187 6.53 -6.32 9.13
C HIS A 187 7.09 -5.51 10.32
N ARG A 188 6.26 -5.12 11.28
CA ARG A 188 6.71 -4.41 12.50
C ARG A 188 7.61 -5.31 13.35
N LEU A 189 7.25 -6.57 13.55
CA LEU A 189 7.94 -7.44 14.51
C LEU A 189 9.17 -8.15 13.94
N THR A 190 9.17 -8.51 12.66
CA THR A 190 10.17 -9.46 12.11
C THR A 190 11.18 -8.83 11.16
N THR A 191 10.92 -7.62 10.65
CA THR A 191 11.83 -6.98 9.68
C THR A 191 13.14 -6.55 10.36
N SER A 192 14.28 -6.88 9.75
CA SER A 192 15.59 -6.38 10.19
C SER A 192 15.95 -5.04 9.54
N SER A 193 16.61 -4.19 10.30
CA SER A 193 17.11 -2.90 9.83
C SER A 193 18.15 -3.03 8.71
N ASP A 194 19.01 -4.06 8.76
CA ASP A 194 19.98 -4.35 7.70
C ASP A 194 19.28 -4.66 6.36
N TYR A 195 18.19 -5.43 6.39
CA TYR A 195 17.39 -5.71 5.20
C TYR A 195 16.78 -4.42 4.63
N LEU A 196 16.18 -3.58 5.47
CA LEU A 196 15.63 -2.29 5.04
C LEU A 196 16.71 -1.36 4.48
N GLY A 197 17.86 -1.25 5.13
CA GLY A 197 18.97 -0.42 4.66
C GLY A 197 19.47 -0.85 3.27
N LYS A 198 19.55 -2.17 3.03
CA LYS A 198 19.87 -2.73 1.69
C LYS A 198 18.80 -2.41 0.65
N LEU A 199 17.53 -2.40 1.04
CA LEU A 199 16.41 -2.12 0.14
C LEU A 199 16.37 -0.63 -0.21
N TRP A 200 16.51 0.25 0.77
CA TRP A 200 16.57 1.70 0.57
C TRP A 200 17.80 2.15 -0.22
N ALA A 201 18.93 1.44 -0.11
CA ALA A 201 20.09 1.71 -0.94
C ALA A 201 19.86 1.44 -2.43
N LYS A 202 18.88 0.60 -2.78
CA LYS A 202 18.51 0.27 -4.17
C LYS A 202 17.43 1.19 -4.74
N ASP A 203 16.65 1.85 -3.89
CA ASP A 203 15.54 2.72 -4.29
C ASP A 203 15.76 4.16 -3.79
N PRO A 204 16.21 5.08 -4.65
CA PRO A 204 16.36 6.49 -4.28
C PRO A 204 15.07 7.15 -3.77
N MET A 205 13.91 6.64 -4.17
CA MET A 205 12.59 7.18 -3.81
C MET A 205 11.93 6.45 -2.63
N TYR A 206 12.68 5.65 -1.86
CA TYR A 206 12.15 4.86 -0.74
C TYR A 206 11.34 5.69 0.28
N HIS A 207 11.71 6.95 0.46
CA HIS A 207 11.07 7.87 1.39
C HIS A 207 9.61 8.17 1.03
N ALA A 208 9.20 8.00 -0.23
CA ALA A 208 7.80 8.16 -0.66
C ALA A 208 6.86 7.11 -0.03
N TYR A 209 7.41 6.02 0.52
CA TYR A 209 6.66 4.94 1.16
C TYR A 209 6.80 4.91 2.69
N ILE A 210 7.51 5.89 3.26
CA ILE A 210 7.61 6.08 4.70
C ILE A 210 6.55 7.08 5.11
N ASP A 211 5.62 6.66 5.96
CA ASP A 211 4.60 7.56 6.50
C ASP A 211 5.20 8.55 7.50
N PRO A 212 4.65 9.78 7.60
CA PRO A 212 5.05 10.71 8.63
C PRO A 212 4.74 10.16 10.03
N VAL A 213 5.49 10.63 11.03
CA VAL A 213 5.25 10.29 12.43
C VAL A 213 3.89 10.85 12.87
N PHE A 214 3.07 10.02 13.51
CA PHE A 214 1.74 10.41 14.00
C PHE A 214 1.86 11.04 15.40
N PRO A 215 1.42 12.30 15.60
CA PRO A 215 1.58 13.01 16.87
C PRO A 215 0.85 12.36 18.06
N SER A 216 -0.22 11.62 17.81
CA SER A 216 -1.09 11.03 18.84
C SER A 216 -0.50 9.78 19.51
N LEU A 217 0.58 9.20 18.96
CA LEU A 217 1.13 7.92 19.45
C LEU A 217 1.93 8.13 20.73
N LYS A 218 1.31 7.83 21.87
CA LYS A 218 2.01 7.65 23.14
C LYS A 218 2.72 6.31 23.11
N LEU A 219 4.04 6.32 22.90
CA LEU A 219 4.88 5.16 23.11
C LEU A 219 4.95 4.91 24.61
N HIS A 220 4.37 3.79 25.06
CA HIS A 220 4.36 3.38 26.47
C HIS A 220 5.51 2.43 26.78
#